data_AF-A0A661QJK2-F1
#
_entry.id   AF-A0A661QJK2-F1
#
_cell.length_a   1.000
_cell.length_b   1.000
_cell.length_c   1.000
_cell.angle_alpha   90.00
_cell.angle_beta   90.00
_cell.angle_gamma   90.00
#
_symmetry.space_group_name_H-M   'P 1'
#
loop_
_entity.id
_entity.type
_entity.pdbx_description
1 polymer ?
#
loop_
_entity_poly.entity_id
_entity_poly.type
_entity_poly.pdbx_seq_one_letter_code
_entity_poly.pdbx_strand_id
1 'polypeptide(L)'
;RKIPRIVTVEENVRQGGFGSAVMECLCDQRIPGFLIERIGIPDTFVEHGPQKMLRSKYGIDASNIVNAAKRLMRDVIKKNKT
;
A
#
# COMPACT_ATOMS: atom_id res chain seq x y z
N ARG A 1 13.79 -3.24 14.42
CA ARG A 1 12.38 -3.67 14.38
C ARG A 1 12.25 -4.91 13.52
N LYS A 2 11.39 -5.87 13.90
CA LYS A 2 11.21 -7.13 13.17
C LYS A 2 10.56 -6.94 11.79
N ILE A 3 9.64 -5.97 11.65
CA ILE A 3 8.91 -5.69 10.40
C ILE A 3 8.91 -4.17 10.16
N PRO A 4 9.94 -3.59 9.51
CA PRO A 4 10.05 -2.14 9.31
C PRO A 4 9.28 -1.61 8.08
N ARG A 5 8.66 -2.49 7.29
CA ARG A 5 8.02 -2.17 6.01
C ARG A 5 6.65 -2.81 5.96
N ILE A 6 5.65 -2.06 5.51
CA ILE A 6 4.25 -2.50 5.50
C ILE A 6 3.67 -2.21 4.12
N VAL A 7 3.00 -3.20 3.54
CA VAL A 7 2.12 -3.01 2.39
C VAL A 7 0.69 -3.23 2.89
N THR A 8 -0.19 -2.26 2.66
CA THR A 8 -1.63 -2.43 2.86
C THR A 8 -2.30 -2.61 1.51
N VAL A 9 -3.30 -3.49 1.45
CA VAL A 9 -4.03 -3.80 0.23
C VAL A 9 -5.52 -3.84 0.56
N GLU A 10 -6.33 -3.10 -0.18
CA GLU A 10 -7.78 -3.07 -0.01
C GLU A 10 -8.49 -2.92 -1.36
N GLU A 11 -9.66 -3.55 -1.51
CA GLU A 11 -10.58 -3.32 -2.63
C GLU A 11 -11.60 -2.25 -2.24
N ASN A 12 -11.09 -1.10 -1.81
CA ASN A 12 -11.83 0.05 -1.32
C ASN A 12 -11.07 1.34 -1.66
N VAL A 13 -11.71 2.50 -1.46
CA VAL A 13 -11.05 3.79 -1.65
C VAL A 13 -9.85 3.92 -0.72
N ARG A 14 -8.70 4.30 -1.29
CA ARG A 14 -7.44 4.39 -0.56
C ARG A 14 -7.45 5.53 0.46
N GLN A 15 -8.19 6.60 0.20
CA GLN A 15 -8.30 7.77 1.07
C GLN A 15 -9.30 7.48 2.19
N GLY A 16 -8.84 7.39 3.44
CA GLY A 16 -9.72 7.09 4.59
C GLY A 16 -10.10 5.60 4.70
N GLY A 17 -9.51 4.74 3.87
CA GLY A 17 -9.70 3.30 3.92
C GLY A 17 -8.86 2.58 4.99
N PHE A 18 -8.75 1.27 4.85
CA PHE A 18 -7.95 0.40 5.72
C PHE A 18 -6.51 0.88 5.86
N GLY A 19 -5.86 1.26 4.75
CA GLY A 19 -4.48 1.75 4.80
C GLY A 19 -4.33 3.04 5.60
N SER A 20 -5.36 3.91 5.61
CA SER A 20 -5.39 5.11 6.45
C SER A 20 -5.57 4.74 7.93
N ALA A 21 -6.52 3.86 8.25
CA ALA A 21 -6.76 3.39 9.62
C ALA A 21 -5.51 2.72 10.25
N VAL A 22 -4.74 1.96 9.48
CA VAL A 22 -3.46 1.40 9.94
C VAL A 22 -2.47 2.52 10.29
N MET A 23 -2.35 3.54 9.43
CA MET A 23 -1.44 4.67 9.69
C MET A 23 -1.88 5.49 10.90
N GLU A 24 -3.17 5.73 11.07
CA GLU A 24 -3.77 6.40 12.23
C GLU A 24 -3.44 5.63 13.52
N CYS A 25 -3.69 4.32 13.55
CA CYS A 25 -3.36 3.48 14.70
C CYS A 25 -1.87 3.53 15.09
N LEU A 26 -0.97 3.48 14.10
CA LEU A 26 0.47 3.60 14.35
C LEU A 26 0.85 4.99 14.89
N CYS A 27 0.15 6.04 14.43
CA CYS A 27 0.34 7.41 14.91
C CYS A 27 -0.14 7.57 16.36
N ASP A 28 -1.36 7.10 16.65
CA ASP A 28 -1.99 7.18 17.98
C ASP A 28 -1.17 6.44 19.04
N GLN A 29 -0.60 5.29 18.68
CA GLN A 29 0.29 4.53 19.55
C GLN A 29 1.73 5.08 19.60
N ARG A 30 2.02 6.18 18.88
CA ARG A 30 3.33 6.82 18.79
C ARG A 30 4.44 5.86 18.35
N ILE A 31 4.18 5.06 17.32
CA ILE A 31 5.09 4.05 16.78
C ILE A 31 5.67 4.52 15.43
N PRO A 32 6.72 5.37 15.40
CA PRO A 32 7.26 5.96 14.16
C PRO A 32 8.15 4.99 13.38
N GLY A 33 8.59 5.31 12.16
CA GLY A 33 9.70 4.58 11.51
C GLY A 33 9.30 3.32 10.74
N PHE A 34 8.07 3.26 10.24
CA PHE A 34 7.68 2.31 9.20
C PHE A 34 7.71 2.97 7.84
N LEU A 35 8.19 2.24 6.83
CA LEU A 35 7.97 2.62 5.44
C LEU A 35 6.70 1.89 4.95
N ILE A 36 5.67 2.65 4.62
CA ILE A 36 4.34 2.12 4.32
C ILE A 36 3.98 2.44 2.88
N GLU A 37 3.53 1.42 2.15
CA GLU A 37 2.92 1.58 0.83
C GLU A 37 1.46 1.12 0.87
N ARG A 38 0.57 1.90 0.26
CA ARG A 38 -0.88 1.66 0.30
C ARG A 38 -1.42 1.40 -1.10
N ILE A 39 -1.95 0.20 -1.29
CA ILE A 39 -2.64 -0.24 -2.50
C ILE A 39 -4.13 -0.24 -2.22
N GLY A 40 -4.87 0.50 -3.05
CA GLY A 40 -6.31 0.62 -2.97
C GLY A 40 -6.82 1.40 -4.17
N ILE A 41 -8.13 1.46 -4.33
CA ILE A 41 -8.77 2.16 -5.43
C ILE A 41 -8.57 3.67 -5.20
N PRO A 42 -8.13 4.44 -6.20
CA PRO A 42 -8.13 5.90 -6.07
C PRO A 42 -9.55 6.42 -5.86
N ASP A 43 -9.69 7.60 -5.28
CA ASP A 43 -10.98 8.28 -5.13
C ASP A 43 -11.56 8.67 -6.49
N THR A 44 -12.23 7.71 -7.12
CA THR A 44 -12.82 7.79 -8.45
C THR A 44 -13.95 6.78 -8.57
N PHE A 45 -14.83 6.99 -9.56
CA PHE A 45 -15.87 6.04 -9.87
C PHE A 45 -15.28 4.75 -10.44
N VAL A 46 -15.75 3.62 -9.91
CA VAL A 46 -15.41 2.28 -10.39
C VAL A 46 -16.46 1.83 -11.39
N GLU A 47 -16.01 1.48 -12.59
CA GLU A 47 -16.89 0.98 -13.65
C GLU A 47 -17.38 -0.45 -13.36
N HIS A 48 -18.48 -0.83 -14.00
CA HIS A 48 -18.93 -2.21 -14.01
C HIS A 48 -18.08 -3.08 -14.93
N GLY A 49 -17.69 -4.26 -14.46
CA GLY A 49 -16.93 -5.21 -15.27
C GLY A 49 -16.47 -6.42 -14.46
N PRO A 50 -15.78 -7.38 -15.10
CA PRO A 50 -15.25 -8.54 -14.41
C PRO A 50 -14.22 -8.13 -13.34
N GLN A 51 -14.35 -8.69 -12.13
CA GLN A 51 -13.48 -8.36 -10.98
C GLN A 51 -11.99 -8.46 -11.30
N LYS A 52 -11.57 -9.52 -11.99
CA LYS A 52 -10.16 -9.72 -12.37
C LYS A 52 -9.62 -8.57 -13.22
N MET A 53 -10.43 -8.07 -14.16
CA MET A 53 -10.07 -6.95 -15.02
C MET A 53 -9.99 -5.67 -14.20
N LEU A 54 -11.00 -5.38 -13.38
CA LEU A 54 -11.04 -4.18 -12.55
C LEU A 54 -9.87 -4.15 -11.54
N ARG A 55 -9.58 -5.26 -10.85
CA ARG A 55 -8.44 -5.35 -9.93
C ARG A 55 -7.12 -5.06 -10.63
N SER A 56 -6.93 -5.55 -11.86
CA SER A 56 -5.71 -5.23 -12.61
C SER A 56 -5.67 -3.76 -13.05
N LYS A 57 -6.80 -3.22 -13.52
CA LYS A 57 -6.96 -1.80 -13.90
C LYS A 57 -6.62 -0.85 -12.74
N TYR A 58 -7.06 -1.17 -11.52
CA TYR A 58 -6.81 -0.36 -10.32
C TYR A 58 -5.56 -0.77 -9.54
N GLY A 59 -4.78 -1.73 -10.04
CA GLY A 59 -3.50 -2.12 -9.45
C GLY A 59 -3.58 -2.92 -8.15
N ILE A 60 -4.68 -3.63 -7.92
CA ILE A 60 -4.97 -4.48 -6.74
C ILE A 60 -4.70 -5.96 -7.08
N ASP A 61 -3.86 -6.22 -8.08
CA ASP A 61 -3.45 -7.56 -8.48
C ASP A 61 -2.10 -7.98 -7.88
N ALA A 62 -1.80 -9.28 -7.96
CA ALA A 62 -0.58 -9.86 -7.40
C ALA A 62 0.69 -9.19 -7.95
N SER A 63 0.71 -8.86 -9.24
CA SER A 63 1.85 -8.20 -9.90
C SER A 63 2.14 -6.83 -9.28
N ASN A 64 1.10 -6.02 -9.04
CA ASN A 64 1.24 -4.72 -8.40
C ASN A 64 1.63 -4.81 -6.92
N ILE A 65 1.12 -5.81 -6.19
CA ILE A 65 1.53 -6.06 -4.79
C ILE A 65 3.03 -6.40 -4.72
N VAL A 66 3.51 -7.28 -5.62
CA VAL A 66 4.94 -7.61 -5.71
C VAL A 66 5.78 -6.37 -6.05
N ASN A 67 5.30 -5.53 -6.97
CA ASN A 67 6.00 -4.31 -7.35
C ASN A 67 6.08 -3.29 -6.20
N ALA A 68 5.03 -3.15 -5.39
CA ALA A 68 5.04 -2.33 -4.18
C ALA A 68 6.07 -2.84 -3.17
N ALA A 69 6.04 -4.16 -2.87
CA ALA A 69 7.04 -4.76 -2.00
C ALA A 69 8.48 -4.52 -2.51
N LYS A 70 8.72 -4.64 -3.83
CA LYS A 70 10.03 -4.34 -4.45
C LYS A 70 10.42 -2.85 -4.35
N ARG A 71 9.47 -1.91 -4.41
CA ARG A 71 9.76 -0.47 -4.20
C ARG A 71 10.26 -0.23 -2.78
N LEU A 72 9.53 -0.72 -1.78
CA LEU A 72 9.91 -0.63 -0.37
C LEU A 72 11.29 -1.23 -0.05
N MET A 73 11.72 -2.24 -0.81
CA MET A 73 13.05 -2.85 -0.66
C MET A 73 14.16 -2.03 -1.33
N ARG A 74 13.89 -1.33 -2.44
CA ARG A 74 14.90 -0.53 -3.18
C ARG A 74 15.28 0.76 -2.46
N ASP A 75 14.34 1.39 -1.77
CA ASP A 75 14.59 2.64 -1.03
C ASP A 75 15.61 2.47 0.11
N VAL A 76 15.84 1.24 0.54
CA VAL A 76 16.85 0.86 1.54
C VAL A 76 18.25 0.84 0.94
N ILE A 77 18.39 0.35 -0.30
CA ILE A 77 19.69 0.24 -0.97
C ILE A 77 20.28 1.63 -1.24
N LYS A 78 19.42 2.63 -1.49
CA LYS A 78 19.87 4.02 -1.65
C LYS A 78 20.30 4.64 -0.31
N LYS A 79 19.56 4.43 0.78
CA LYS A 79 19.91 4.97 2.10
C LYS A 79 21.18 4.36 2.71
N ASN A 80 21.55 3.14 2.34
CA ASN A 80 22.76 2.48 2.83
C ASN A 80 24.02 2.77 1.97
N LYS A 81 23.90 3.53 0.88
CA LYS A 81 25.00 3.86 -0.06
C LYS A 81 25.49 5.32 0.04
N THR A 82 24.91 6.08 0.96
CA THR A 82 25.32 7.44 1.37
C THR A 82 25.70 7.40 2.83
#